data_AF-A0A1V5BQV5-F1
#
_entry.id   AF-A0A1V5BQV5-F1
#
_cell.length_a   1.000
_cell.length_b   1.000
_cell.length_c   1.000
_cell.angle_alpha   90.00
_cell.angle_beta   90.00
_cell.angle_gamma   90.00
#
_symmetry.space_group_name_H-M   'P 1'
#
loop_
_entity.id
_entity.type
_entity.pdbx_description
1 polymer ?
#
loop_
_entity_poly.entity_id
_entity_poly.type
_entity_poly.pdbx_seq_one_letter_code
_entity_poly.pdbx_strand_id
1 'polypeptide(L)'
;MEIRTELKQVLRRLRLSGILFTLIERVSYARGQKLSYEEFLELVLSDEIERRDQGMIERRMRQGSLDPDQTYNSSFAQIDQRGIFQAKNLLSKLNSSTSPMKTRLISS
;
A
#
# COMPACT_ATOMS: atom_id res chain seq x y z
N MET A 1 16.79 0.26 -11.46
CA MET A 1 16.21 -1.09 -11.65
C MET A 1 15.20 -0.99 -12.78
N GLU A 2 15.30 -1.85 -13.80
CA GLU A 2 14.39 -1.81 -14.96
C GLU A 2 13.26 -2.85 -14.82
N ILE A 3 12.04 -2.47 -15.21
CA ILE A 3 10.88 -3.38 -15.23
C ILE A 3 10.90 -4.18 -16.54
N ARG A 4 10.92 -5.52 -16.41
CA ARG A 4 10.88 -6.45 -17.54
C ARG A 4 9.69 -6.21 -18.48
N THR A 5 9.91 -6.36 -19.78
CA THR A 5 8.88 -6.14 -20.81
C THR A 5 7.70 -7.08 -20.67
N GLU A 6 7.93 -8.35 -20.31
CA GLU A 6 6.87 -9.33 -20.11
C GLU A 6 5.94 -8.92 -18.96
N LEU A 7 6.51 -8.41 -17.86
CA LEU A 7 5.73 -7.91 -16.73
C LEU A 7 4.90 -6.68 -17.12
N LYS A 8 5.45 -5.76 -17.91
CA LYS A 8 4.68 -4.63 -18.46
C LYS A 8 3.48 -5.10 -19.28
N GLN A 9 3.65 -6.14 -20.10
CA GLN A 9 2.57 -6.71 -20.91
C GLN A 9 1.48 -7.35 -20.06
N VAL A 10 1.87 -8.17 -19.07
CA VAL A 10 0.93 -8.80 -18.12
C VAL A 10 0.11 -7.75 -17.38
N LEU A 11 0.77 -6.74 -16.80
CA LEU A 11 0.09 -5.66 -16.07
C LEU A 11 -0.90 -4.91 -16.95
N ARG A 12 -0.55 -4.61 -18.21
CA ARG A 12 -1.47 -3.98 -19.16
C ARG A 12 -2.68 -4.88 -19.47
N ARG A 13 -2.45 -6.19 -19.70
CA ARG A 13 -3.53 -7.14 -20.00
C ARG A 13 -4.54 -7.26 -18.86
N LEU A 14 -4.07 -7.16 -17.62
CA LEU A 14 -4.88 -7.17 -16.40
C LEU A 14 -5.44 -5.79 -16.01
N ARG A 15 -5.19 -4.75 -16.82
CA ARG A 15 -5.57 -3.35 -16.54
C ARG A 15 -4.93 -2.78 -15.26
N LEU A 16 -3.78 -3.30 -14.88
CA LEU A 16 -2.94 -2.90 -13.75
C LEU A 16 -1.78 -1.98 -14.19
N SER A 17 -1.96 -1.23 -15.27
CA SER A 17 -0.87 -0.41 -15.84
C SER A 17 -0.47 0.76 -14.94
N GLY A 18 -1.31 1.19 -13.99
CA GLY A 18 -0.98 2.25 -13.05
C GLY A 18 0.12 1.88 -12.06
N ILE A 19 0.22 0.60 -11.70
CA ILE A 19 1.30 0.07 -10.87
C ILE A 19 2.68 0.36 -11.48
N LEU A 20 2.80 0.43 -12.81
CA LEU A 20 4.08 0.68 -13.47
C LEU A 20 4.76 1.99 -13.04
N PHE A 21 3.97 3.00 -12.63
CA PHE A 21 4.50 4.28 -12.18
C PHE A 21 5.17 4.21 -10.80
N THR A 22 4.72 3.31 -9.92
CA THR A 22 5.20 3.20 -8.53
C THR A 22 5.97 1.91 -8.25
N LEU A 23 5.95 0.94 -9.17
CA LEU A 23 6.46 -0.42 -8.93
C LEU A 23 7.91 -0.46 -8.47
N ILE A 24 8.80 0.36 -9.03
CA ILE A 24 10.23 0.37 -8.66
C ILE A 24 10.40 0.85 -7.20
N GLU A 25 9.65 1.88 -6.80
CA GLU A 25 9.65 2.40 -5.44
C GLU A 25 9.10 1.36 -4.47
N ARG A 26 7.97 0.72 -4.81
CA ARG A 26 7.34 -0.32 -3.98
C ARG A 26 8.21 -1.57 -3.81
N VAL A 27 8.93 -1.99 -4.86
CA VAL A 27 9.92 -3.06 -4.75
C VAL A 27 11.06 -2.67 -3.80
N SER A 28 11.53 -1.43 -3.88
CA SER A 28 12.60 -0.93 -2.99
C SER A 28 12.13 -0.88 -1.53
N TYR A 29 10.90 -0.40 -1.31
CA TYR A 29 10.25 -0.39 0.00
C TYR A 29 10.09 -1.79 0.57
N ALA A 30 9.55 -2.73 -0.22
CA ALA A 30 9.33 -4.11 0.20
C ALA A 30 10.63 -4.80 0.64
N ARG A 31 11.74 -4.55 -0.07
CA ARG A 31 13.07 -5.03 0.31
C ARG A 31 13.54 -4.42 1.62
N GLY A 32 13.41 -3.10 1.78
CA GLY A 32 13.84 -2.39 2.99
C GLY A 32 13.05 -2.81 4.24
N GLN A 33 11.75 -3.05 4.09
CA GLN A 33 10.85 -3.46 5.18
C GLN A 33 10.73 -4.99 5.34
N LYS A 34 11.39 -5.76 4.48
CA LYS A 34 11.32 -7.24 4.44
C LYS A 34 9.88 -7.75 4.39
N LEU A 35 9.04 -7.12 3.56
CA LEU A 35 7.66 -7.56 3.36
C LEU A 35 7.63 -8.97 2.79
N SER A 36 6.67 -9.77 3.27
CA SER A 36 6.28 -11.01 2.61
C SER A 36 5.72 -10.74 1.21
N TYR A 37 5.63 -11.79 0.38
CA TYR A 37 5.04 -11.66 -0.95
C TYR A 37 3.56 -11.22 -0.91
N GLU A 38 2.83 -11.66 0.11
CA GLU A 38 1.42 -11.29 0.33
C GLU A 38 1.30 -9.79 0.65
N GLU A 39 2.10 -9.29 1.61
CA GLU A 39 2.11 -7.86 1.97
C GLU A 39 2.54 -6.97 0.79
N PHE A 40 3.47 -7.43 -0.04
CA PHE A 40 3.87 -6.70 -1.24
C PHE A 40 2.74 -6.64 -2.28
N LEU A 41 2.04 -7.75 -2.51
CA LEU A 41 0.90 -7.78 -3.42
C LEU A 41 -0.24 -6.91 -2.91
N GLU A 42 -0.57 -6.97 -1.62
CA GLU A 42 -1.57 -6.11 -0.99
C GLU A 42 -1.22 -4.63 -1.17
N LEU A 43 0.03 -4.24 -0.89
CA LEU A 43 0.50 -2.86 -1.08
C LEU A 43 0.33 -2.37 -2.52
N VAL A 44 0.80 -3.15 -3.49
CA VAL A 44 0.79 -2.75 -4.91
C VAL A 44 -0.62 -2.74 -5.49
N LEU A 45 -1.50 -3.66 -5.07
CA LEU A 45 -2.89 -3.67 -5.50
C LEU A 45 -3.71 -2.54 -4.86
N SER A 46 -3.40 -2.18 -3.60
CA SER A 46 -4.02 -1.04 -2.92
C SER A 46 -3.70 0.28 -3.62
N ASP A 47 -2.45 0.48 -4.05
CA ASP A 47 -2.06 1.65 -4.84
C ASP A 47 -2.90 1.77 -6.14
N GLU A 48 -3.17 0.66 -6.84
CA GLU A 48 -3.98 0.69 -8.07
C GLU A 48 -5.45 0.99 -7.81
N ILE A 49 -6.01 0.50 -6.71
CA ILE A 49 -7.38 0.82 -6.28
C ILE A 49 -7.47 2.33 -6.01
N GLU A 50 -6.58 2.87 -5.17
CA GLU A 50 -6.52 4.30 -4.84
C GLU A 50 -6.39 5.15 -6.11
N ARG A 51 -5.52 4.76 -7.04
CA ARG A 51 -5.34 5.48 -8.32
C ARG A 51 -6.61 5.47 -9.18
N ARG A 52 -7.36 4.36 -9.22
CA ARG A 52 -8.62 4.28 -9.96
C ARG A 52 -9.68 5.16 -9.32
N ASP A 53 -9.77 5.15 -7.99
CA ASP A 53 -10.71 5.99 -7.24
C ASP A 53 -10.44 7.47 -7.48
N GLN A 54 -9.18 7.88 -7.38
CA GLN A 54 -8.77 9.26 -7.68
C GLN A 54 -9.13 9.65 -9.13
N GLY A 55 -8.86 8.76 -10.09
CA GLY A 55 -9.23 8.99 -11.49
C GLY A 55 -10.74 9.10 -11.73
N MET A 56 -11.57 8.39 -10.95
CA MET A 56 -13.03 8.52 -11.00
C MET A 56 -13.48 9.88 -10.44
N ILE A 57 -12.92 10.29 -9.30
CA ILE A 57 -13.21 11.59 -8.68
C ILE A 57 -12.86 12.72 -9.63
N GLU A 58 -11.63 12.73 -10.18
CA GLU A 58 -11.19 13.75 -11.13
C GLU A 58 -12.08 13.83 -12.38
N ARG A 59 -12.55 12.69 -12.90
CA ARG A 59 -13.46 12.68 -14.06
C ARG A 59 -14.79 13.34 -13.73
N ARG A 60 -15.38 13.00 -12.59
CA ARG A 60 -16.66 13.58 -12.17
C ARG A 60 -16.53 15.06 -11.79
N MET A 61 -15.39 15.48 -11.23
CA MET A 61 -15.04 16.89 -11.02
C MET A 61 -15.00 17.66 -12.34
N ARG A 62 -14.29 17.12 -13.34
CA ARG A 62 -14.23 17.72 -14.69
C ARG A 62 -15.60 17.77 -15.38
N GLN A 63 -16.51 16.86 -15.02
CA GLN A 63 -17.89 16.83 -15.51
C GLN A 63 -18.83 17.77 -14.73
N GLY A 64 -18.32 18.52 -13.74
CA GLY A 64 -19.12 19.42 -12.91
C GLY A 64 -20.17 18.71 -12.04
N SER A 65 -20.00 17.40 -11.83
CA SER A 65 -21.00 16.54 -11.17
C SER A 65 -20.68 16.24 -9.71
N LEU A 66 -19.68 16.90 -9.13
CA LEU A 66 -19.27 16.73 -7.73
C LEU A 66 -19.12 18.08 -7.04
N ASP A 67 -19.77 18.22 -5.88
CA ASP A 67 -19.63 19.37 -5.00
C ASP A 67 -18.24 19.38 -4.31
N PRO A 68 -17.64 20.58 -4.10
CA PRO A 68 -16.32 20.72 -3.49
C PRO A 68 -16.18 20.04 -2.12
N ASP A 69 -17.23 20.06 -1.30
CA ASP A 69 -17.23 19.45 0.03
C ASP A 69 -17.19 17.90 0.00
N GLN A 70 -17.69 17.27 -1.06
CA GLN A 70 -17.59 15.81 -1.21
C GLN A 70 -16.17 15.34 -1.57
N THR A 71 -15.35 16.22 -2.14
CA THR A 71 -13.92 15.99 -2.43
C THR A 71 -13.09 15.82 -1.17
N TYR A 72 -13.43 16.60 -0.13
CA TYR A 72 -12.67 16.62 1.12
C TYR A 72 -12.85 15.29 1.85
N ASN A 73 -14.08 14.80 1.94
CA ASN A 73 -14.37 13.53 2.63
C ASN A 73 -13.81 12.30 1.90
N SER A 74 -13.69 12.35 0.56
CA SER A 74 -13.11 11.25 -0.23
C SER A 74 -11.57 11.18 -0.13
N SER A 75 -10.87 12.32 -0.05
CA SER A 75 -9.44 12.36 0.27
C SER A 75 -9.15 11.95 1.73
N PHE A 76 -10.01 12.35 2.67
CA PHE A 76 -9.87 12.01 4.10
C PHE A 76 -10.22 10.56 4.43
N ALA A 77 -11.20 9.95 3.75
CA ALA A 77 -11.50 8.51 3.87
C ALA A 77 -10.32 7.61 3.41
N GLN A 78 -9.44 8.14 2.57
CA GLN A 78 -8.28 7.42 2.03
C GLN A 78 -7.08 7.41 3.00
N ILE A 79 -7.01 8.37 3.92
CA ILE A 79 -5.97 8.43 4.96
C ILE A 79 -6.12 7.27 5.97
N ASP A 80 -7.34 6.77 6.18
CA ASP A 80 -7.59 5.66 7.10
C ASP A 80 -6.93 4.36 6.60
N GLN A 81 -6.95 4.06 5.30
CA GLN A 81 -6.29 2.84 4.79
C GLN A 81 -4.76 2.93 4.79
N ARG A 82 -4.18 4.11 4.49
CA ARG A 82 -2.72 4.35 4.63
C ARG A 82 -2.27 4.29 6.08
N GLY A 83 -3.05 4.90 6.98
CA GLY A 83 -2.82 4.91 8.41
C GLY A 83 -2.94 3.51 9.01
N ILE A 84 -3.95 2.73 8.62
CA ILE A 84 -4.17 1.37 9.11
C ILE A 84 -3.08 0.41 8.61
N PHE A 85 -2.65 0.46 7.35
CA PHE A 85 -1.56 -0.43 6.87
C PHE A 85 -0.22 -0.04 7.52
N GLN A 86 0.12 1.25 7.61
CA GLN A 86 1.32 1.68 8.33
C GLN A 86 1.25 1.39 9.84
N ALA A 87 0.10 1.62 10.49
CA ALA A 87 -0.10 1.37 11.91
C ALA A 87 -0.10 -0.13 12.23
N LYS A 88 -0.72 -0.99 11.42
CA LYS A 88 -0.62 -2.44 11.56
C LYS A 88 0.81 -2.93 11.44
N ASN A 89 1.56 -2.36 10.49
CA ASN A 89 2.97 -2.71 10.25
C ASN A 89 3.91 -2.13 11.34
N LEU A 90 3.57 -0.99 11.95
CA LEU A 90 4.25 -0.44 13.13
C LEU A 90 3.93 -1.23 14.41
N LEU A 91 2.68 -1.62 14.61
CA LEU A 91 2.22 -2.41 15.76
C LEU A 91 2.76 -3.85 15.73
N SER A 92 2.84 -4.48 14.55
CA SER A 92 3.47 -5.80 14.40
C SER A 92 4.98 -5.74 14.73
N LYS A 93 5.67 -4.67 14.32
CA LYS A 93 7.07 -4.43 14.68
C LYS A 93 7.28 -4.23 16.18
N LEU A 94 6.37 -3.55 16.87
CA LEU A 94 6.42 -3.35 18.33
C LEU A 94 6.11 -4.62 19.13
N ASN A 95 5.20 -5.47 18.65
CA ASN A 95 4.85 -6.74 19.32
C ASN A 95 5.87 -7.86 19.07
N SER A 96 6.61 -7.81 17.95
CA SER A 96 7.70 -8.76 17.67
C SER A 96 9.00 -8.46 18.43
N SER A 97 9.17 -7.25 18.98
CA SER A 97 10.32 -6.89 19.84
C SER A 97 10.08 -7.13 21.33
N THR A 98 8.87 -7.52 21.72
CA THR A 98 8.47 -7.77 23.11
C THR A 98 7.96 -9.21 23.31
N SER A 99 8.89 -10.17 23.39
CA SER A 99 8.63 -11.45 24.05
C SER A 99 9.74 -11.77 25.05
N PRO A 100 9.40 -12.34 26.21
CA PRO A 100 9.98 -11.99 27.50
C PRO A 100 11.40 -12.55 27.67
N MET A 101 12.23 -11.82 28.40
CA MET A 101 13.42 -12.38 29.05
C MET A 101 13.01 -13.66 29.76
N LYS A 102 13.42 -14.82 29.22
CA LYS A 102 13.25 -16.10 29.87
C LYS A 102 14.23 -16.13 31.04
N THR A 103 13.77 -15.67 32.21
CA THR A 103 14.52 -15.73 33.45
C THR A 103 14.87 -17.20 33.73
N ARG A 104 16.08 -17.59 33.35
CA ARG A 104 16.68 -18.87 33.73
C ARG A 104 17.30 -18.69 35.11
N LEU A 105 16.47 -18.64 36.15
CA LEU A 105 16.92 -18.90 37.51
C LEU A 105 17.02 -20.42 37.66
N ILE A 106 18.20 -20.95 37.38
CA ILE A 106 18.57 -22.29 37.82
C ILE A 106 18.83 -22.23 39.32
N SER A 107 18.03 -22.98 40.05
CA SER A 107 18.25 -23.41 41.42
C SER A 107 19.53 -24.25 41.52
N SER A 108 20.45 -23.88 42.40
CA SER A 108 21.27 -24.76 43.27
C SER A 108 22.18 -23.90 44.14
#